data_AF-A0A3N5QIR0-F1
#
_entry.id   AF-A0A3N5QIR0-F1
#
_cell.length_a   1.000
_cell.length_b   1.000
_cell.length_c   1.000
_cell.angle_alpha   90.00
_cell.angle_beta   90.00
_cell.angle_gamma   90.00
#
_symmetry.space_group_name_H-M   'P 1'
#
loop_
_entity.id
_entity.type
_entity.pdbx_description
1 polymer ?
#
loop_
_entity_poly.entity_id
_entity_poly.type
_entity_poly.pdbx_seq_one_letter_code
_entity_poly.pdbx_strand_id
1 'polypeptide(L)'
;MEKKDPKLKEIWNQKEFPVVFRKGKGEPLLVRFSDSDEEKAWLKDEHRNKPKWLKNYKCWKIPKAWFEDVVKRALIRYKGVYVIQPFRPQEKCAPACWNATGIECDCSCMGENHGSGNPIGKWYIVSEALGCPMGRKTICV
;
A
#
# COMPACT_ATOMS: atom_id res chain seq x y z
N MET A 1 -6.52 18.33 -8.68
CA MET A 1 -6.02 17.64 -7.46
C MET A 1 -6.58 18.41 -6.26
N GLU A 2 -7.89 18.31 -6.04
CA GLU A 2 -8.65 19.27 -5.23
C GLU A 2 -9.28 18.61 -4.00
N LYS A 3 -8.46 18.56 -2.96
CA LYS A 3 -8.77 18.78 -1.54
C LYS A 3 -7.56 18.26 -0.77
N LYS A 4 -6.71 19.16 -0.28
CA LYS A 4 -5.63 18.82 0.65
C LYS A 4 -6.30 18.43 1.96
N ASP A 5 -6.52 17.13 2.15
CA ASP A 5 -7.02 16.61 3.41
C ASP A 5 -6.01 16.98 4.53
N PRO A 6 -6.38 17.84 5.49
CA PRO A 6 -5.48 18.28 6.55
C PRO A 6 -4.97 17.10 7.39
N LYS A 7 -5.78 16.04 7.53
CA LYS A 7 -5.42 14.83 8.27
C LYS A 7 -4.30 14.06 7.57
N LEU A 8 -4.34 13.96 6.24
CA LEU A 8 -3.24 13.33 5.48
C LEU A 8 -1.94 14.11 5.64
N LYS A 9 -2.01 15.44 5.70
CA LYS A 9 -0.83 16.28 5.95
C LYS A 9 -0.30 16.07 7.37
N GLU A 10 -1.16 15.94 8.37
CA GLU A 10 -0.77 15.64 9.74
C GLU A 10 -0.10 14.27 9.85
N ILE A 11 -0.74 13.22 9.33
CA ILE A 11 -0.19 11.86 9.28
C ILE A 11 1.13 11.84 8.52
N TRP A 12 1.28 12.59 7.42
CA TRP A 12 2.54 12.68 6.70
C TRP A 12 3.64 13.43 7.47
N ASN A 13 3.31 14.32 8.41
CA ASN A 13 4.31 15.14 9.09
C ASN A 13 4.63 14.66 10.51
N GLN A 14 3.83 13.76 11.09
CA GLN A 14 4.17 13.14 12.37
C GLN A 14 5.47 12.33 12.30
N LYS A 15 6.08 12.09 13.46
CA LYS A 15 7.40 11.48 13.60
C LYS A 15 7.41 10.22 14.49
N GLU A 16 6.26 9.82 14.98
CA GLU A 16 6.09 8.68 15.90
C GLU A 16 6.18 7.35 15.14
N PHE A 17 5.49 7.26 14.00
CA PHE A 17 5.48 6.06 13.16
C PHE A 17 6.01 6.33 11.76
N PRO A 18 6.65 5.36 11.10
CA PRO A 18 6.92 5.44 9.68
C PRO A 18 5.62 5.61 8.88
N VAL A 19 5.66 6.40 7.81
CA VAL A 19 4.52 6.57 6.90
C VAL A 19 4.94 6.10 5.52
N VAL A 20 4.29 5.06 5.02
CA VAL A 20 4.51 4.51 3.69
C VAL A 20 3.44 5.05 2.75
N PHE A 21 3.84 5.84 1.77
CA PHE A 21 2.97 6.32 0.71
C PHE A 21 3.16 5.48 -0.56
N ARG A 22 2.08 4.82 -0.97
CA ARG A 22 1.95 4.08 -2.22
C ARG A 22 1.41 5.03 -3.27
N LYS A 23 2.11 5.21 -4.39
CA LYS A 23 1.66 6.11 -5.47
C LYS A 23 0.72 5.44 -6.47
N GLY A 24 0.69 4.10 -6.48
CA GLY A 24 -0.07 3.29 -7.42
C GLY A 24 0.81 2.25 -8.14
N LYS A 25 0.24 1.56 -9.12
CA LYS A 25 0.92 0.49 -9.87
C LYS A 25 2.21 0.98 -10.53
N GLY A 26 3.28 0.19 -10.41
CA GLY A 26 4.58 0.44 -11.04
C GLY A 26 5.45 1.53 -10.37
N GLU A 27 4.88 2.31 -9.47
CA GLU A 27 5.59 3.43 -8.84
C GLU A 27 6.37 2.98 -7.58
N PRO A 28 7.52 3.62 -7.29
CA PRO A 28 8.26 3.40 -6.06
C PRO A 28 7.46 3.87 -4.83
N LEU A 29 7.80 3.34 -3.66
CA LEU A 29 7.25 3.80 -2.39
C LEU A 29 7.98 5.06 -1.94
N LEU A 30 7.24 5.96 -1.31
CA LEU A 30 7.82 7.03 -0.52
C LEU A 30 7.62 6.71 0.96
N VAL A 31 8.70 6.60 1.72
CA VAL A 31 8.65 6.36 3.15
C VAL A 31 9.09 7.62 3.87
N ARG A 32 8.14 8.27 4.54
CA ARG A 32 8.46 9.41 5.39
C ARG A 32 9.04 8.89 6.70
N PHE A 33 10.27 9.29 6.94
CA PHE A 33 10.96 9.02 8.18
C PHE A 33 12.11 10.00 8.47
N SER A 34 12.88 9.82 9.55
CA SER A 34 14.06 10.65 9.78
C SER A 34 15.14 10.43 8.72
N ASP A 35 15.90 11.49 8.43
CA ASP A 35 17.06 11.48 7.54
C ASP A 35 18.31 11.12 8.35
N SER A 36 18.41 9.86 8.79
CA SER A 36 19.57 9.35 9.53
C SER A 36 20.15 8.13 8.84
N ASP A 37 21.45 7.90 9.05
CA ASP A 37 22.12 6.71 8.53
C ASP A 37 21.59 5.43 9.18
N GLU A 38 21.16 5.50 10.44
CA GLU A 38 20.47 4.39 11.11
C GLU A 38 19.18 4.03 10.36
N GLU A 39 18.34 5.02 10.02
CA GLU A 39 17.08 4.73 9.34
C GLU A 39 17.24 4.32 7.89
N LYS A 40 18.27 4.86 7.24
CA LYS A 40 18.68 4.39 5.92
C LYS A 40 19.14 2.94 5.97
N ALA A 41 19.95 2.56 6.96
CA ALA A 41 20.43 1.19 7.15
C ALA A 41 19.26 0.24 7.46
N TRP A 42 18.36 0.66 8.37
CA TRP A 42 17.15 -0.09 8.67
C TRP A 42 16.25 -0.25 7.43
N LEU A 43 15.99 0.81 6.66
CA LEU A 43 15.20 0.69 5.43
C LEU A 43 15.86 -0.25 4.42
N LYS A 44 17.19 -0.16 4.26
CA LYS A 44 17.95 -0.98 3.32
C LYS A 44 17.95 -2.46 3.72
N ASP A 45 18.19 -2.76 4.99
CA ASP A 45 18.33 -4.14 5.48
C ASP A 45 19.29 -4.95 4.57
N GLU A 46 18.92 -6.19 4.24
CA GLU A 46 19.65 -7.08 3.33
C GLU A 46 19.44 -6.77 1.84
N HIS A 47 18.62 -5.76 1.51
CA HIS A 47 18.34 -5.46 0.11
C HIS A 47 19.54 -4.86 -0.62
N ARG A 48 19.69 -5.24 -1.90
CA ARG A 48 20.79 -4.77 -2.77
C ARG A 48 20.69 -3.29 -3.14
N ASN A 49 19.48 -2.81 -3.40
CA ASN A 49 19.24 -1.43 -3.81
C ASN A 49 19.39 -0.48 -2.63
N LYS A 50 19.84 0.76 -2.87
CA LYS A 50 19.99 1.78 -1.81
C LYS A 50 18.75 2.68 -1.73
N PRO A 51 18.18 2.92 -0.54
CA PRO A 51 17.18 3.98 -0.35
C PRO A 51 17.73 5.33 -0.80
N LYS A 52 16.91 6.12 -1.49
CA LYS A 52 17.27 7.47 -1.94
C LYS A 52 16.52 8.52 -1.13
N TRP A 53 17.24 9.37 -0.41
CA TRP A 53 16.61 10.52 0.24
C TRP A 53 16.15 11.55 -0.78
N LEU A 54 14.91 12.01 -0.65
CA LEU A 54 14.32 13.07 -1.46
C LEU A 54 14.14 14.33 -0.61
N LYS A 55 15.13 15.24 -0.65
CA LYS A 55 15.17 16.47 0.17
C LYS A 55 13.90 17.31 0.08
N ASN A 56 13.34 17.48 -1.12
CA ASN A 56 12.14 18.30 -1.35
C ASN A 56 10.89 17.75 -0.64
N TYR A 57 10.82 16.44 -0.44
CA TYR A 57 9.69 15.76 0.19
C TYR A 57 9.99 15.27 1.61
N LYS A 58 11.24 15.42 2.06
CA LYS A 58 11.77 14.93 3.33
C LYS A 58 11.43 13.45 3.58
N CYS A 59 11.59 12.61 2.55
CA CYS A 59 11.25 11.20 2.62
C CYS A 59 12.25 10.33 1.84
N TRP A 60 12.25 9.04 2.14
CA TRP A 60 13.01 8.02 1.41
C TRP A 60 12.21 7.51 0.23
N LYS A 61 12.87 7.32 -0.91
CA LYS A 61 12.36 6.58 -2.07
C LYS A 61 12.95 5.19 -2.06
N ILE A 62 12.10 4.16 -2.08
CA ILE A 62 12.49 2.74 -2.08
C ILE A 62 11.72 1.95 -3.16
N PRO A 63 12.21 0.78 -3.59
CA PRO A 63 11.48 -0.09 -4.52
C PRO A 63 10.09 -0.49 -4.02
N LYS A 64 9.13 -0.67 -4.93
CA LYS A 64 7.77 -1.14 -4.60
C LYS A 64 7.77 -2.47 -3.85
N ALA A 65 8.62 -3.41 -4.29
CA ALA A 65 8.71 -4.76 -3.76
C ALA A 65 9.07 -4.83 -2.26
N TRP A 66 9.57 -3.74 -1.67
CA TRP A 66 9.92 -3.69 -0.25
C TRP A 66 8.72 -3.41 0.65
N PHE A 67 7.52 -3.18 0.09
CA PHE A 67 6.34 -2.79 0.86
C PHE A 67 6.05 -3.73 2.03
N GLU A 68 5.93 -5.03 1.74
CA GLU A 68 5.58 -6.03 2.74
C GLU A 68 6.64 -6.14 3.84
N ASP A 69 7.91 -6.22 3.45
CA ASP A 69 9.04 -6.27 4.37
C ASP A 69 9.09 -5.05 5.29
N VAL A 70 9.04 -3.84 4.73
CA VAL A 70 9.11 -2.59 5.49
C VAL A 70 7.95 -2.47 6.47
N VAL A 71 6.72 -2.81 6.06
CA VAL A 71 5.56 -2.77 6.94
C VAL A 71 5.70 -3.78 8.08
N LYS A 72 6.10 -5.03 7.80
CA LYS A 72 6.32 -6.05 8.83
C LYS A 72 7.39 -5.62 9.83
N ARG A 73 8.55 -5.15 9.36
CA ARG A 73 9.63 -4.67 10.23
C ARG A 73 9.24 -3.41 11.00
N ALA A 74 8.43 -2.52 10.41
CA ALA A 74 7.94 -1.33 11.10
C ALA A 74 7.03 -1.70 12.27
N LEU A 75 6.12 -2.66 12.08
CA LEU A 75 5.26 -3.18 13.15
C LEU A 75 6.08 -3.84 14.28
N ILE A 76 7.18 -4.51 13.94
CA ILE A 76 8.07 -5.11 14.95
C ILE A 76 8.81 -4.04 15.75
N ARG A 77 9.47 -3.09 15.07
CA ARG A 77 10.36 -2.09 15.67
C ARG A 77 9.62 -0.91 16.29
N TYR A 78 8.68 -0.32 15.56
CA TYR A 78 7.97 0.90 15.96
C TYR A 78 6.58 0.63 16.52
N LYS A 79 6.09 -0.63 16.47
CA LYS A 79 4.75 -1.02 16.94
C LYS A 79 3.59 -0.37 16.16
N GLY A 80 3.87 0.28 15.04
CA GLY A 80 2.89 0.94 14.20
C GLY A 80 3.49 1.45 12.90
N VAL A 81 2.62 1.63 11.90
CA VAL A 81 2.97 2.20 10.60
C VAL A 81 1.71 2.75 9.96
N TYR A 82 1.81 3.92 9.32
CA TYR A 82 0.74 4.44 8.49
C TYR A 82 0.97 4.05 7.03
N VAL A 83 -0.07 3.58 6.35
CA VAL A 83 -0.05 3.37 4.91
C VAL A 83 -1.02 4.33 4.26
N ILE A 84 -0.51 5.23 3.42
CA ILE A 84 -1.31 6.12 2.58
C ILE A 84 -1.31 5.53 1.17
N GLN A 85 -2.48 5.32 0.59
CA GLN A 85 -2.61 4.82 -0.77
C GLN A 85 -3.76 5.52 -1.51
N PRO A 86 -3.74 5.53 -2.85
CA PRO A 86 -4.83 6.08 -3.63
C PRO A 86 -6.05 5.20 -3.45
N PHE A 87 -7.21 5.82 -3.30
CA PHE A 87 -8.48 5.12 -3.28
C PHE A 87 -9.16 5.24 -4.64
N ARG A 88 -9.43 4.09 -5.27
CA ARG A 88 -10.10 4.01 -6.57
C ARG A 88 -11.33 3.12 -6.43
N PRO A 89 -12.56 3.68 -6.43
CA PRO A 89 -13.81 2.91 -6.33
C PRO A 89 -13.97 1.71 -7.27
N GLN A 90 -13.27 1.69 -8.38
CA GLN A 90 -13.34 0.73 -9.49
C GLN A 90 -12.25 -0.35 -9.38
N GLU A 91 -11.25 -0.19 -8.50
CA GLU A 91 -10.32 -1.27 -8.13
C GLU A 91 -11.02 -2.24 -7.17
N LYS A 92 -11.92 -3.07 -7.68
CA LYS A 92 -12.68 -4.05 -6.89
C LYS A 92 -11.82 -5.23 -6.47
N CYS A 93 -12.17 -5.86 -5.33
CA CYS A 93 -11.51 -7.09 -4.91
C CYS A 93 -11.69 -8.16 -6.02
N ALA A 94 -10.62 -8.90 -6.30
CA ALA A 94 -10.53 -9.96 -7.29
C ALA A 94 -9.93 -11.21 -6.64
N PRO A 95 -9.89 -12.38 -7.31
CA PRO A 95 -9.32 -13.59 -6.72
C PRO A 95 -7.91 -13.42 -6.15
N ALA A 96 -7.06 -12.61 -6.79
CA ALA A 96 -5.73 -12.29 -6.25
C ALA A 96 -5.77 -11.64 -4.86
N CYS A 97 -6.82 -10.88 -4.52
CA CYS A 97 -7.01 -10.27 -3.20
C CYS A 97 -7.62 -11.26 -2.21
N TRP A 98 -8.68 -11.97 -2.61
CA TRP A 98 -9.34 -12.95 -1.74
C TRP A 98 -8.44 -14.11 -1.34
N ASN A 99 -7.55 -14.53 -2.23
CA ASN A 99 -6.66 -15.66 -2.01
C ASN A 99 -5.24 -15.21 -1.62
N ALA A 100 -5.03 -13.92 -1.35
CA ALA A 100 -3.72 -13.41 -0.97
C ALA A 100 -3.28 -13.95 0.40
N THR A 101 -1.99 -14.29 0.50
CA THR A 101 -1.33 -14.67 1.75
C THR A 101 -0.42 -13.57 2.31
N GLY A 102 0.01 -12.63 1.46
CA GLY A 102 0.76 -11.44 1.85
C GLY A 102 -0.14 -10.33 2.40
N ILE A 103 0.41 -9.14 2.59
CA ILE A 103 -0.34 -7.99 3.17
C ILE A 103 -0.71 -6.91 2.14
N GLU A 104 -0.24 -7.04 0.90
CA GLU A 104 -0.43 -6.01 -0.12
C GLU A 104 -1.87 -6.04 -0.67
N CYS A 105 -2.61 -4.95 -0.50
CA CYS A 105 -3.97 -4.80 -1.02
C CYS A 105 -4.12 -3.46 -1.76
N ASP A 106 -4.47 -3.51 -3.05
CA ASP A 106 -4.80 -2.33 -3.88
C ASP A 106 -6.31 -2.08 -4.02
N CYS A 107 -7.13 -2.93 -3.40
CA CYS A 107 -8.56 -2.91 -3.65
C CYS A 107 -9.25 -1.79 -2.86
N SER A 108 -10.36 -1.30 -3.40
CA SER A 108 -11.26 -0.34 -2.76
C SER A 108 -11.91 -0.89 -1.48
N CYS A 109 -11.79 -2.20 -1.20
CA CYS A 109 -12.22 -2.79 0.07
C CYS A 109 -11.24 -2.50 1.22
N MET A 110 -10.11 -1.83 0.96
CA MET A 110 -9.15 -1.41 2.00
C MET A 110 -8.71 -2.57 2.91
N GLY A 111 -8.57 -3.77 2.34
CA GLY A 111 -8.16 -4.97 3.07
C GLY A 111 -9.29 -5.79 3.69
N GLU A 112 -10.54 -5.32 3.68
CA GLU A 112 -11.66 -5.99 4.38
C GLU A 112 -11.90 -7.44 3.92
N ASN A 113 -11.70 -7.72 2.63
CA ASN A 113 -11.87 -9.07 2.05
C ASN A 113 -10.53 -9.75 1.73
N HIS A 114 -9.40 -9.20 2.19
CA HIS A 114 -8.08 -9.68 1.81
C HIS A 114 -7.79 -11.01 2.52
N GLY A 115 -7.46 -12.05 1.76
CA GLY A 115 -7.24 -13.40 2.31
C GLY A 115 -8.49 -14.12 2.81
N SER A 116 -9.71 -13.60 2.53
CA SER A 116 -10.97 -14.19 3.01
C SER A 116 -11.36 -15.50 2.32
N GLY A 117 -10.69 -15.86 1.23
CA GLY A 117 -11.16 -16.85 0.28
C GLY A 117 -12.30 -16.32 -0.61
N ASN A 118 -12.62 -17.10 -1.64
CA ASN A 118 -13.52 -16.69 -2.72
C ASN A 118 -14.98 -16.52 -2.23
N PRO A 119 -15.62 -15.34 -2.39
CA PRO A 119 -16.99 -15.12 -1.96
C PRO A 119 -17.99 -15.91 -2.81
N ILE A 120 -18.84 -16.70 -2.16
CA ILE A 120 -19.83 -17.57 -2.82
C ILE A 120 -20.96 -16.73 -3.46
N GLY A 121 -21.27 -17.01 -4.73
CA GLY A 121 -22.57 -16.72 -5.36
C GLY A 121 -22.90 -15.27 -5.73
N LYS A 122 -21.98 -14.32 -5.58
CA LYS A 122 -22.22 -12.89 -5.88
C LYS A 122 -21.31 -12.29 -6.95
N TRP A 123 -20.38 -13.07 -7.49
CA TRP A 123 -19.32 -12.60 -8.38
C TRP A 123 -19.15 -13.53 -9.57
N TYR A 124 -19.03 -12.95 -10.76
CA TYR A 124 -18.57 -13.60 -11.97
C TYR A 124 -17.05 -13.37 -12.07
N ILE A 125 -16.28 -14.45 -11.99
CA ILE A 125 -14.82 -14.39 -12.02
C ILE A 125 -14.36 -14.49 -13.46
N VAL A 126 -13.66 -13.46 -13.93
CA VAL A 126 -13.10 -13.42 -15.29
C VAL A 126 -11.65 -13.89 -15.28
N SER A 127 -10.86 -13.46 -14.29
CA SER A 127 -9.47 -13.85 -14.11
C SER A 127 -8.99 -13.59 -12.68
N GLU A 128 -7.75 -13.94 -12.36
CA GLU A 128 -7.14 -13.59 -11.07
C GLU A 128 -7.15 -12.09 -10.76
N ALA A 129 -7.07 -11.26 -11.81
CA ALA A 129 -7.04 -9.81 -11.70
C ALA A 129 -8.42 -9.15 -11.83
N LEU A 130 -9.48 -9.91 -12.16
CA LEU A 130 -10.80 -9.35 -12.46
C LEU A 130 -11.95 -10.25 -11.99
N GLY A 131 -12.78 -9.70 -11.09
CA GLY A 131 -14.10 -10.23 -10.73
C GLY A 131 -15.16 -9.16 -10.90
N CYS A 132 -16.35 -9.55 -11.37
CA CYS A 132 -17.46 -8.64 -11.65
C CYS A 132 -18.69 -9.02 -10.79
N PRO A 133 -19.30 -8.09 -10.04
CA PRO A 133 -20.44 -8.44 -9.19
C PRO A 133 -21.68 -8.75 -10.05
N MET A 134 -22.37 -9.83 -9.74
CA MET A 134 -23.59 -10.22 -10.45
C MET A 134 -24.73 -9.24 -10.15
N GLY A 135 -25.51 -8.85 -11.18
CA GLY A 135 -26.74 -8.05 -11.04
C GLY A 135 -26.59 -6.53 -11.20
N ARG A 136 -25.40 -5.98 -11.45
CA ARG A 136 -25.23 -4.58 -11.86
C ARG A 136 -24.94 -4.50 -13.36
N LYS A 137 -25.78 -3.78 -14.11
CA LYS A 137 -25.54 -3.40 -15.51
C LYS A 137 -24.35 -2.44 -15.58
N THR A 138 -23.15 -2.96 -15.42
CA THR A 138 -21.91 -2.22 -15.66
C THR A 138 -21.02 -3.16 -16.42
N ILE A 139 -20.64 -2.75 -17.62
CA ILE A 139 -19.72 -3.48 -18.49
C ILE A 139 -18.43 -3.68 -17.68
N CYS A 140 -17.99 -4.93 -17.57
CA CYS A 140 -16.70 -5.27 -17.01
C CYS A 140 -15.66 -4.93 -18.10
N VAL A 141 -15.21 -3.67 -18.18
CA VAL A 141 -14.11 -3.21 -19.07
C VAL A 141 -12.89 -2.83 -18.26
#